data_AF-A0A0B5IIE9-F1
#
_entry.id   AF-A0A0B5IIE9-F1
#
_cell.length_a   1.000
_cell.length_b   1.000
_cell.length_c   1.000
_cell.angle_alpha   90.00
_cell.angle_beta   90.00
_cell.angle_gamma   90.00
#
_symmetry.space_group_name_H-M   'P 1'
#
loop_
_entity.id
_entity.type
_entity.pdbx_description
1 polymer ?
#
loop_
_entity_poly.entity_id
_entity_poly.type
_entity_poly.pdbx_seq_one_letter_code
_entity_poly.pdbx_strand_id
1 'polypeptide(L)'
;MTDHLGTPPERTVLSAESLVTGPPLTHRIWRTATHALVLGPAADNGPYGYLTHLQLSCTPLDCGPGLPPAEDEDGLAAWIAAHIDW
;
A
#
# COMPACT_ATOMS: atom_id res chain seq x y z
N MET A 1 -12.15 4.05 12.07
CA MET A 1 -11.46 3.62 10.83
C MET A 1 -11.10 4.83 9.97
N THR A 2 -12.08 5.65 9.59
CA THR A 2 -11.86 6.96 8.92
C THR A 2 -10.96 7.91 9.71
N ASP A 3 -10.98 7.84 11.05
CA ASP A 3 -10.09 8.65 11.91
C ASP A 3 -8.61 8.43 11.59
N HIS A 4 -8.21 7.23 11.13
CA HIS A 4 -6.83 6.94 10.76
C HIS A 4 -6.40 7.62 9.44
N LEU A 5 -7.34 7.89 8.52
CA LEU A 5 -7.03 8.60 7.28
C LEU A 5 -6.75 10.10 7.50
N GLY A 6 -7.07 10.64 8.68
CA GLY A 6 -6.64 11.95 9.15
C GLY A 6 -5.31 11.96 9.90
N THR A 7 -4.71 10.79 10.15
CA THR A 7 -3.43 10.62 10.85
C THR A 7 -2.30 10.26 9.88
N PRO A 8 -1.03 10.60 10.20
CA PRO A 8 0.10 10.13 9.41
C PRO A 8 0.15 8.59 9.31
N PRO A 9 0.62 8.03 8.19
CA PRO A 9 0.77 6.59 8.04
C PRO A 9 1.82 6.04 9.00
N GLU A 10 1.62 4.80 9.45
CA GLU A 10 2.59 4.05 10.26
C GLU A 10 3.83 3.68 9.44
N ARG A 11 3.66 3.45 8.13
CA ARG A 11 4.73 3.19 7.18
C ARG A 11 4.49 3.93 5.86
N THR A 12 5.55 4.50 5.32
CA THR A 12 5.60 5.02 3.94
C THR A 12 6.80 4.40 3.24
N VAL A 13 6.57 3.79 2.08
CA VAL A 13 7.60 3.07 1.33
C VAL A 13 7.50 3.46 -0.14
N LEU A 14 8.64 3.63 -0.81
CA LEU A 14 8.66 3.86 -2.26
C LEU A 14 8.17 2.61 -2.99
N SER A 15 7.27 2.81 -3.94
CA SER A 15 6.83 1.74 -4.83
C SER A 15 7.87 1.55 -5.93
N ALA A 16 8.22 0.29 -6.20
CA ALA A 16 9.15 -0.06 -7.28
C ALA A 16 8.62 0.38 -8.67
N GLU A 17 7.31 0.53 -8.82
CA GLU A 17 6.68 1.09 -10.02
C GLU A 17 6.83 2.62 -10.05
N SER A 18 7.91 3.11 -10.67
CA SER A 18 7.96 4.48 -11.16
C SER A 18 7.38 4.51 -12.58
N LEU A 19 6.31 5.25 -12.80
CA LEU A 19 5.99 5.68 -14.16
C LEU A 19 7.22 6.41 -14.73
N VAL A 20 7.59 6.08 -15.96
CA VAL A 20 8.82 6.55 -16.65
C VAL A 20 8.99 8.08 -16.59
N THR A 21 7.91 8.82 -16.39
CA THR A 21 7.89 10.26 -16.14
C THR A 21 6.83 10.59 -15.08
N GLY A 22 7.20 10.61 -13.80
CA GLY A 22 6.30 10.99 -12.71
C GLY A 22 7.02 11.10 -11.36
N PRO A 23 6.41 11.73 -10.34
CA PRO A 23 6.95 11.72 -8.99
C PRO A 23 7.03 10.27 -8.46
N PRO A 24 7.98 9.96 -7.56
CA PRO A 24 8.07 8.65 -6.95
C PRO A 24 6.75 8.29 -6.27
N LEU A 25 6.20 7.14 -6.61
CA LEU A 25 4.99 6.65 -5.99
C LEU A 25 5.31 5.95 -4.68
N THR A 26 4.36 5.94 -3.75
CA THR A 26 4.56 5.34 -2.42
C THR A 26 3.38 4.50 -2.01
N HIS A 27 3.64 3.39 -1.32
CA HIS A 27 2.67 2.76 -0.44
C HIS A 27 2.63 3.49 0.90
N ARG A 28 1.43 3.74 1.41
CA ARG A 28 1.18 4.29 2.74
C ARG A 28 0.29 3.31 3.49
N ILE A 29 0.72 2.96 4.69
CA ILE A 29 0.08 1.91 5.48
C ILE A 29 -0.38 2.49 6.80
N TRP A 30 -1.62 2.18 7.15
CA TRP A 30 -2.17 2.39 8.48
C TRP A 30 -2.66 1.05 9.02
N ARG A 31 -2.43 0.83 10.31
CA ARG A 31 -3.09 -0.24 11.04
C ARG A 31 -4.04 0.33 12.06
N THR A 32 -5.22 -0.26 12.09
CA THR A 32 -6.16 -0.10 13.20
C THR A 32 -6.05 -1.33 14.11
N ALA A 33 -6.88 -1.43 15.15
CA ALA A 33 -6.90 -2.64 15.96
C ALA A 33 -7.35 -3.90 15.18
N THR A 34 -8.09 -3.73 14.07
CA THR A 34 -8.75 -4.85 13.38
C THR A 34 -8.50 -4.89 11.86
N HIS A 35 -8.02 -3.80 11.26
CA HIS A 35 -7.86 -3.67 9.81
C HIS A 35 -6.50 -3.07 9.41
N ALA A 36 -5.99 -3.55 8.28
CA ALA A 36 -4.96 -2.92 7.49
C ALA A 36 -5.61 -1.97 6.47
N LEU A 37 -5.10 -0.75 6.37
CA LEU A 37 -5.40 0.16 5.28
C LEU A 37 -4.11 0.40 4.49
N VAL A 38 -4.15 0.14 3.19
CA VAL A 38 -3.03 0.34 2.29
C VAL A 38 -3.46 1.25 1.15
N LEU A 39 -2.81 2.41 1.02
CA LEU A 39 -2.94 3.29 -0.14
C LEU A 39 -1.66 3.14 -0.97
N GLY A 40 -1.79 2.68 -2.21
CA GLY A 40 -0.64 2.48 -3.09
C GLY A 40 -1.00 2.63 -4.57
N PRO A 41 0.01 2.59 -5.46
CA PRO A 41 -0.21 2.47 -6.89
C PRO A 41 -1.00 1.20 -7.21
N ALA A 42 -1.92 1.33 -8.15
CA ALA A 42 -2.56 0.18 -8.79
C ALA A 42 -1.98 0.05 -10.19
N ALA A 43 -1.56 -1.17 -10.54
CA ALA A 43 -1.13 -1.49 -11.88
C ALA A 43 -2.33 -1.34 -12.84
N ASP A 44 -2.27 -0.37 -13.75
CA ASP A 44 -3.19 -0.29 -14.89
C ASP A 44 -2.45 -0.69 -16.16
N ASN A 45 -2.76 -1.87 -16.68
CA ASN A 45 -2.25 -2.37 -17.96
C ASN A 45 -3.13 -1.95 -19.14
N GLY A 46 -4.05 -1.01 -18.93
CA GLY A 46 -4.92 -0.46 -19.96
C GLY A 46 -4.17 0.39 -21.00
N PRO A 47 -4.88 0.85 -22.05
CA PRO A 47 -4.29 1.63 -23.14
C PRO A 47 -3.74 3.00 -22.70
N TYR A 48 -3.94 3.38 -21.43
CA TYR A 48 -3.53 4.65 -20.84
C TYR A 48 -2.54 4.46 -19.69
N GLY A 49 -1.59 3.54 -19.81
CA GLY A 49 -0.54 3.27 -18.80
C GLY A 49 0.39 4.44 -18.45
N TYR A 50 0.10 5.66 -18.91
CA TYR A 50 0.70 6.91 -18.43
C TYR A 50 -0.11 7.55 -17.27
N LEU A 51 -1.33 7.07 -17.01
CA LEU A 51 -2.13 7.51 -15.88
C LEU A 51 -1.68 6.81 -14.60
N THR A 52 -1.53 7.58 -13.53
CA THR A 52 -1.32 7.02 -12.20
C THR A 52 -2.66 6.63 -11.59
N HIS A 53 -2.86 5.34 -11.36
CA HIS A 53 -3.99 4.85 -10.58
C HIS A 53 -3.53 4.61 -9.15
N LEU A 54 -4.32 5.08 -8.18
CA LEU A 54 -4.12 4.81 -6.76
C LEU A 54 -5.27 3.97 -6.25
N GLN A 55 -4.95 2.94 -5.48
CA GLN A 55 -5.90 2.07 -4.83
C GLN A 55 -5.79 2.21 -3.31
N LEU A 56 -6.95 2.32 -2.69
CA LEU A 56 -7.11 2.21 -1.24
C LEU A 56 -7.74 0.84 -0.93
N SER A 57 -6.93 -0.04 -0.35
CA SER A 57 -7.37 -1.34 0.15
C SER A 57 -7.62 -1.27 1.65
N CYS A 58 -8.68 -1.92 2.10
CA CYS A 58 -9.04 -2.03 3.51
C CYS A 58 -9.43 -3.47 3.80
N THR A 59 -8.56 -4.20 4.50
CA THR A 59 -8.72 -5.62 4.77
C THR A 59 -8.59 -5.92 6.27
N PRO A 60 -9.30 -6.93 6.80
CA PRO A 60 -9.09 -7.41 8.17
C PRO A 60 -7.63 -7.82 8.40
N LEU A 61 -7.06 -7.52 9.58
CA LEU A 61 -5.65 -7.84 9.89
C LEU A 61 -5.34 -9.34 9.94
N ASP A 62 -6.35 -10.18 10.07
CA ASP A 62 -6.23 -11.64 10.08
C ASP A 62 -6.21 -12.26 8.68
N CYS A 63 -6.38 -11.47 7.61
CA CYS A 63 -6.33 -11.96 6.24
C CYS A 63 -4.90 -12.26 5.74
N GLY A 64 -3.87 -11.81 6.47
CA GLY A 64 -2.48 -11.95 6.07
C GLY A 64 -1.52 -12.05 7.25
N PRO A 65 -0.20 -12.08 6.99
CA PRO A 65 0.81 -12.12 8.04
C PRO A 65 0.80 -10.84 8.89
N GLY A 66 1.44 -10.87 10.05
CA GLY A 66 1.66 -9.66 10.86
C GLY A 66 2.61 -8.68 10.16
N LEU A 67 2.52 -7.38 10.52
CA LEU A 67 3.42 -6.37 9.96
C LEU A 67 4.88 -6.70 10.34
N PRO A 68 5.79 -6.77 9.35
CA PRO A 68 7.17 -7.13 9.60
C PRO A 68 7.98 -6.00 10.24
N PRO A 69 9.18 -6.29 10.77
CA PRO A 69 10.13 -5.29 11.25
C PRO A 69 10.47 -4.24 10.18
N ALA A 70 10.88 -3.05 10.61
CA ALA A 70 11.14 -1.93 9.69
C ALA A 70 12.30 -2.18 8.69
N GLU A 71 13.24 -3.08 9.02
CA GLU A 71 14.39 -3.40 8.18
C GLU A 71 14.09 -4.51 7.16
N ASP A 72 12.92 -5.14 7.24
CA ASP A 72 12.51 -6.24 6.36
C ASP A 72 11.65 -5.71 5.20
N GLU A 73 12.33 -5.16 4.19
CA GLU A 73 11.69 -4.57 3.01
C GLU A 73 10.93 -5.63 2.19
N ASP A 74 11.52 -6.81 2.02
CA ASP A 74 10.92 -7.93 1.28
C ASP A 74 9.68 -8.47 2.01
N GLY A 75 9.77 -8.65 3.32
CA GLY A 75 8.63 -9.00 4.15
C GLY A 75 7.53 -7.95 4.07
N LEU A 76 7.87 -6.67 4.01
CA LEU A 76 6.90 -5.58 3.92
C LEU A 76 6.18 -5.58 2.56
N ALA A 77 6.91 -5.85 1.48
CA ALA A 77 6.32 -6.04 0.16
C ALA A 77 5.34 -7.22 0.13
N ALA A 78 5.73 -8.36 0.73
CA ALA A 78 4.85 -9.53 0.85
C ALA A 78 3.61 -9.24 1.72
N TRP A 79 3.79 -8.48 2.80
CA TRP A 79 2.69 -8.05 3.67
C TRP A 79 1.68 -7.16 2.91
N ILE A 80 2.17 -6.18 2.15
CA ILE A 80 1.35 -5.32 1.31
C ILE A 80 0.55 -6.16 0.31
N ALA A 81 1.21 -7.08 -0.39
CA ALA A 81 0.57 -7.95 -1.38
C ALA A 81 -0.54 -8.82 -0.79
N ALA A 82 -0.40 -9.25 0.46
CA ALA A 82 -1.43 -10.04 1.17
C ALA A 82 -2.66 -9.21 1.61
N HIS A 83 -2.55 -7.87 1.65
CA HIS A 83 -3.59 -6.96 2.13
C HIS A 83 -4.13 -6.00 1.05
N ILE A 84 -3.64 -6.11 -0.20
CA ILE A 84 -4.23 -5.47 -1.37
C ILE A 84 -5.09 -6.51 -2.09
N ASP A 85 -6.33 -6.15 -2.40
CA ASP A 85 -7.20 -6.91 -3.30
C ASP A 85 -6.84 -6.54 -4.75
N TRP A 86 -6.61 -7.52 -5.63
CA TRP A 86 -6.20 -7.25 -7.03
C TRP A 86 -7.42 -7.13 -7.95
#